data_AF-A0A672LR98-F1
#
_entry.id   AF-A0A672LR98-F1
#
_cell.length_a   1.000
_cell.length_b   1.000
_cell.length_c   1.000
_cell.angle_alpha   90.00
_cell.angle_beta   90.00
_cell.angle_gamma   90.00
#
_symmetry.space_group_name_H-M   'P 1'
#
loop_
_entity.id
_entity.type
_entity.pdbx_description
1 polymer ?
#
loop_
_entity_poly.entity_id
_entity_poly.type
_entity_poly.pdbx_seq_one_letter_code
_entity_poly.pdbx_strand_id
1 'polypeptide(L)'
;MYPEWTLMAKPVSLQGHYATDLSRHPQLDIDVGAVRDIYSESAISVREYETIDDVDIDLHINISFLDEEVASAWKVTRTEPIILRLRFSLSQYLDGPEPTVEVFQPNCKDGFCLGVQLKRILSMFISNQWKHLSNEFLNAQQRKRHSWFKAGGTIKKFRAGLSIFSPITKSTVHITTRQLIQLFFSSQALIHCKSIPTLEYGFLVQVMKYSEQRIPTLNDYCVVCDEQHVFQNGSMLKPAVCTRELCVFSFNTLGVMSGAAEDVATGAEVVDLLVAMCHAALESARKSIIFDPYPSVVDPHDPKSLAFNPKKRSYERLQRALDSITSIREITQGPYVEIKKQMDKLDPLAHPLLQWIISSNRSHIVKLPSSRQLKFMHTSHQFLLLSSPPAKEARFRTARKLHGSTFAFHGSHIENWHSILRNGLVNASYTKLQLHGAAYGKGIYLSPISSISFGYSGKSFWSFFLCTIPLKLTHFMFLSTVITSKDLQKHGNIWVCPISDHVCTRFFFVYEDGQVGDANINTQDVRIQKEILRVIGGQST
;
A
#
# COMPACT_ATOMS: atom_id res chain seq x y z
N MET A 1 24.30 8.29 46.45
CA MET A 1 23.87 6.90 46.21
C MET A 1 23.14 6.87 44.87
N TYR A 2 23.90 6.72 43.79
CA TYR A 2 23.45 6.55 42.40
C TYR A 2 24.41 5.52 41.80
N PRO A 3 23.96 4.40 41.21
CA PRO A 3 24.86 3.48 40.55
C PRO A 3 25.16 3.98 39.12
N GLU A 4 26.44 4.11 38.82
CA GLU A 4 26.99 4.34 37.48
C GLU A 4 26.69 3.14 36.58
N TRP A 5 26.16 3.40 35.38
CA TRP A 5 26.01 2.41 34.33
C TRP A 5 27.30 2.35 33.51
N THR A 6 28.12 1.32 33.75
CA THR A 6 29.29 1.00 32.94
C THR A 6 28.84 0.44 31.58
N LEU A 7 29.13 1.15 30.50
CA LEU A 7 29.08 0.63 29.13
C LEU A 7 30.14 -0.47 29.00
N MET A 8 29.71 -1.74 28.95
CA MET A 8 30.61 -2.86 28.61
C MET A 8 30.87 -2.88 27.11
N ALA A 9 31.97 -2.25 26.69
CA ALA A 9 32.61 -2.53 25.41
C ALA A 9 33.23 -3.93 25.45
N LYS A 10 33.12 -4.70 24.35
CA LYS A 10 33.78 -6.02 24.21
C LYS A 10 35.31 -5.83 24.27
N PRO A 11 36.07 -6.74 24.93
CA PRO A 11 37.52 -6.62 25.04
C PRO A 11 38.19 -6.90 23.69
N VAL A 12 38.99 -5.96 23.21
CA VAL A 12 39.91 -6.14 22.08
C VAL A 12 41.19 -6.76 22.62
N SER A 13 41.55 -7.95 22.14
CA SER A 13 42.84 -8.57 22.44
C SER A 13 43.91 -7.99 21.52
N LEU A 14 45.01 -7.52 22.13
CA LEU A 14 46.20 -7.00 21.44
C LEU A 14 47.24 -8.11 21.38
N GLN A 15 47.63 -8.55 20.17
CA GLN A 15 48.98 -9.03 19.87
C GLN A 15 49.21 -9.31 18.37
N GLY A 16 50.33 -8.80 17.85
CA GLY A 16 51.05 -9.38 16.71
C GLY A 16 51.15 -8.52 15.45
N HIS A 17 52.29 -7.86 15.23
CA HIS A 17 52.69 -7.31 13.93
C HIS A 17 52.89 -8.43 12.90
N TYR A 18 52.06 -8.48 11.86
CA TYR A 18 52.36 -9.02 10.52
C TYR A 18 51.58 -8.18 9.50
N ALA A 19 52.10 -8.03 8.29
CA ALA A 19 51.43 -7.33 7.21
C ALA A 19 49.98 -7.81 7.09
N THR A 20 49.01 -6.91 7.24
CA THR A 20 47.59 -7.26 7.23
C THR A 20 47.16 -7.56 5.81
N ASP A 21 47.36 -8.81 5.38
CA ASP A 21 46.48 -9.40 4.37
C ASP A 21 45.08 -9.36 4.98
N LEU A 22 44.23 -8.44 4.51
CA LEU A 22 42.82 -8.37 4.86
C LEU A 22 42.12 -9.59 4.23
N SER A 23 42.25 -10.74 4.87
CA SER A 23 41.62 -11.97 4.41
C SER A 23 40.13 -11.94 4.74
N ARG A 24 39.29 -12.18 3.73
CA ARG A 24 37.84 -12.33 3.90
C ARG A 24 37.50 -13.39 4.95
N HIS A 25 36.61 -13.07 5.87
CA HIS A 25 36.19 -14.02 6.91
C HIS A 25 35.46 -15.25 6.30
N PRO A 26 35.83 -16.51 6.62
CA PRO A 26 35.27 -17.71 5.97
C PRO A 26 33.74 -17.86 6.08
N GLN A 27 33.14 -17.40 7.18
CA GLN A 27 31.68 -17.44 7.33
C GLN A 27 30.97 -16.55 6.30
N LEU A 28 31.61 -15.47 5.84
CA LEU A 28 31.03 -14.61 4.81
C LEU A 28 30.90 -15.38 3.49
N ASP A 29 31.90 -16.17 3.11
CA ASP A 29 31.84 -17.01 1.91
C ASP A 29 30.76 -18.09 2.00
N ILE A 30 30.56 -18.67 3.20
CA ILE A 30 29.47 -19.63 3.45
C ILE A 30 28.11 -18.96 3.26
N ASP A 31 27.90 -17.78 3.86
CA ASP A 31 26.63 -17.05 3.76
C ASP A 31 26.37 -16.56 2.33
N VAL A 32 27.39 -16.09 1.62
CA VAL A 32 27.31 -15.71 0.19
C VAL A 32 26.96 -16.93 -0.67
N GLY A 33 27.62 -18.07 -0.45
CA GLY A 33 27.32 -19.33 -1.12
C GLY A 33 25.89 -19.79 -0.87
N ALA A 34 25.40 -19.69 0.36
CA ALA A 34 24.03 -20.05 0.71
C ALA A 34 22.98 -19.20 -0.01
N VAL A 35 23.24 -17.89 -0.21
CA VAL A 35 22.36 -17.03 -1.01
C VAL A 35 22.36 -17.48 -2.48
N ARG A 36 23.54 -17.77 -3.05
CA ARG A 36 23.66 -18.25 -4.44
C ARG A 36 22.93 -19.56 -4.67
N ASP A 37 23.07 -20.51 -3.74
CA ASP A 37 22.44 -21.83 -3.80
C ASP A 37 20.91 -21.79 -3.71
N ILE A 38 20.37 -20.91 -2.86
CA ILE A 38 18.92 -20.83 -2.60
C ILE A 38 18.20 -19.98 -3.64
N TYR A 39 18.83 -18.90 -4.10
CA TYR A 39 18.20 -17.91 -4.98
C TYR A 39 18.75 -17.98 -6.40
N SER A 40 19.97 -17.51 -6.62
CA SER A 40 20.73 -17.61 -7.88
C SER A 40 22.09 -16.92 -7.72
N GLU A 41 23.02 -17.19 -8.65
CA GLU A 41 24.28 -16.43 -8.76
C GLU A 41 24.07 -14.92 -8.87
N SER A 42 23.01 -14.49 -9.56
CA SER A 42 22.68 -13.06 -9.73
C SER A 42 22.00 -12.42 -8.54
N ALA A 43 21.63 -13.18 -7.50
CA ALA A 43 20.89 -12.68 -6.34
C ALA A 43 21.78 -11.92 -5.34
N ILE A 44 23.10 -11.99 -5.48
CA ILE A 44 24.06 -11.34 -4.59
C ILE A 44 25.26 -10.82 -5.38
N SER A 45 25.74 -9.63 -5.04
CA SER A 45 27.05 -9.15 -5.48
C SER A 45 27.88 -8.68 -4.28
N VAL A 46 29.19 -8.91 -4.37
CA VAL A 46 30.17 -8.61 -3.32
C VAL A 46 31.17 -7.62 -3.90
N ARG A 47 31.37 -6.48 -3.23
CA ARG A 47 32.38 -5.50 -3.57
C ARG A 47 33.33 -5.32 -2.39
N GLU A 48 34.59 -5.61 -2.63
CA GLU A 48 35.67 -5.45 -1.66
C GLU A 48 36.47 -4.19 -1.97
N TYR A 49 37.05 -3.63 -0.93
CA TYR A 49 37.93 -2.48 -1.02
C TYR A 49 39.34 -2.93 -0.63
N GLU A 50 40.32 -2.78 -1.53
CA GLU A 50 41.68 -3.32 -1.32
C GLU A 50 42.40 -2.72 -0.09
N THR A 51 41.99 -1.54 0.36
CA THR A 51 42.68 -0.74 1.37
C THR A 51 41.88 -0.49 2.64
N ILE A 52 40.64 -0.97 2.71
CA ILE A 52 39.73 -0.74 3.83
C ILE A 52 39.16 -2.09 4.24
N ASP A 53 39.06 -2.35 5.55
CA ASP A 53 38.42 -3.54 6.10
C ASP A 53 36.88 -3.50 5.97
N ASP A 54 36.37 -3.03 4.84
CA ASP A 54 34.95 -2.92 4.54
C ASP A 54 34.59 -3.81 3.35
N VAL A 55 33.41 -4.41 3.40
CA VAL A 55 32.83 -5.15 2.28
C VAL A 55 31.38 -4.75 2.09
N ASP A 56 31.06 -4.44 0.85
CA ASP A 56 29.73 -4.10 0.37
C ASP A 56 29.06 -5.39 -0.15
N ILE A 57 27.98 -5.81 0.51
CA ILE A 57 27.15 -6.95 0.10
C ILE A 57 25.82 -6.43 -0.42
N ASP A 58 25.58 -6.58 -1.73
CA ASP A 58 24.34 -6.19 -2.38
C ASP A 58 23.46 -7.42 -2.60
N LEU A 59 22.33 -7.52 -1.88
CA LEU A 59 21.30 -8.53 -2.07
C LEU A 59 20.25 -8.01 -3.08
N HIS A 60 20.00 -8.77 -4.14
CA HIS A 60 19.10 -8.39 -5.23
C HIS A 60 17.75 -9.09 -5.07
N ILE A 61 16.74 -8.34 -4.60
CA ILE A 61 15.39 -8.87 -4.38
C ILE A 61 14.57 -8.75 -5.65
N ASN A 62 14.08 -9.88 -6.15
CA ASN A 62 13.17 -9.92 -7.29
C ASN A 62 11.77 -9.42 -6.91
N ILE A 63 11.31 -8.36 -7.58
CA ILE A 63 9.98 -7.76 -7.37
C ILE A 63 9.03 -7.94 -8.56
N SER A 64 9.33 -8.84 -9.49
CA SER A 64 8.49 -9.10 -10.67
C SER A 64 7.08 -9.61 -10.30
N PHE A 65 6.94 -10.16 -9.08
CA PHE A 65 5.68 -10.59 -8.50
C PHE A 65 4.73 -9.44 -8.17
N LEU A 66 5.24 -8.21 -8.00
CA LEU A 66 4.40 -7.04 -7.80
C LEU A 66 3.58 -6.80 -9.07
N ASP A 67 2.36 -6.34 -8.87
CA ASP A 67 1.48 -5.96 -9.96
C ASP A 67 1.96 -4.65 -10.59
N GLU A 68 1.72 -4.45 -11.89
CA GLU A 68 2.15 -3.22 -12.59
C GLU A 68 1.58 -1.96 -11.95
N GLU A 69 0.33 -2.04 -11.53
CA GLU A 69 -0.39 -0.98 -10.86
C GLU A 69 0.21 -0.66 -9.48
N VAL A 70 0.59 -1.70 -8.73
CA VAL A 70 1.23 -1.57 -7.42
C VAL A 70 2.64 -1.01 -7.59
N ALA A 71 3.39 -1.52 -8.56
CA ALA A 71 4.73 -1.05 -8.86
C ALA A 71 4.76 0.42 -9.31
N SER A 72 3.82 0.82 -10.18
CA SER A 72 3.62 2.21 -10.58
C SER A 72 3.25 3.09 -9.38
N ALA A 73 2.30 2.65 -8.55
CA ALA A 73 1.91 3.38 -7.35
C ALA A 73 3.06 3.55 -6.33
N TRP A 74 3.98 2.58 -6.30
CA TRP A 74 5.15 2.53 -5.44
C TRP A 74 6.41 3.17 -6.06
N LYS A 75 6.34 3.64 -7.31
CA LYS A 75 7.47 4.15 -8.10
C LYS A 75 8.65 3.17 -8.17
N VAL A 76 8.34 1.89 -8.42
CA VAL A 76 9.36 0.84 -8.61
C VAL A 76 9.30 0.23 -10.00
N THR A 77 10.47 -0.09 -10.54
CA THR A 77 10.62 -0.74 -11.85
C THR A 77 10.59 -2.26 -11.68
N ARG A 78 9.58 -2.93 -12.21
CA ARG A 78 9.40 -4.40 -12.03
C ARG A 78 10.47 -5.27 -12.69
N THR A 79 11.12 -4.73 -13.71
CA THR A 79 12.18 -5.42 -14.46
C THR A 79 13.54 -5.32 -13.78
N GLU A 80 13.64 -4.55 -12.70
CA GLU A 80 14.86 -4.35 -11.93
C GLU A 80 14.68 -4.81 -10.49
N PRO A 81 15.71 -5.42 -9.87
CA PRO A 81 15.63 -5.80 -8.46
C PRO A 81 15.66 -4.56 -7.55
N ILE A 82 15.11 -4.72 -6.35
CA ILE A 82 15.45 -3.83 -5.23
C ILE A 82 16.79 -4.30 -4.67
N ILE A 83 17.75 -3.40 -4.56
CA ILE A 83 19.08 -3.69 -4.02
C ILE A 83 19.09 -3.32 -2.53
N LEU A 84 19.41 -4.31 -1.70
CA LEU A 84 19.76 -4.10 -0.29
C LEU A 84 21.27 -4.17 -0.14
N ARG A 85 21.90 -3.04 0.13
CA ARG A 85 23.34 -2.96 0.36
C ARG A 85 23.63 -2.96 1.86
N LEU A 86 24.38 -3.96 2.28
CA LEU A 86 24.85 -4.14 3.64
C LEU A 86 26.37 -3.93 3.66
N ARG A 87 26.86 -3.03 4.50
CA ARG A 87 28.31 -2.82 4.68
C ARG A 87 28.79 -3.49 5.95
N PHE A 88 29.68 -4.46 5.83
CA PHE A 88 30.28 -5.20 6.95
C PHE A 88 31.77 -4.93 7.05
N SER A 89 32.38 -5.27 8.19
CA SER A 89 33.82 -5.50 8.24
C SER A 89 34.17 -6.78 7.47
N LEU A 90 35.17 -6.70 6.61
CA LEU A 90 35.61 -7.82 5.77
C LEU A 90 36.22 -8.95 6.61
N SER A 91 37.06 -8.60 7.58
CA SER A 91 37.77 -9.54 8.45
C SER A 91 36.96 -9.97 9.68
N GLN A 92 36.01 -9.16 10.16
CA GLN A 92 35.22 -9.41 11.37
C GLN A 92 33.73 -9.64 11.08
N TYR A 93 33.40 -10.34 10.00
CA TYR A 93 32.01 -10.63 9.63
C TYR A 93 31.23 -11.24 10.83
N LEU A 94 30.09 -10.65 11.20
CA LEU A 94 29.22 -10.96 12.36
C LEU A 94 29.80 -10.70 13.77
N ASP A 95 31.11 -10.60 13.93
CA ASP A 95 31.74 -10.32 15.23
C ASP A 95 32.15 -8.85 15.41
N GLY A 96 32.20 -8.10 14.30
CA GLY A 96 32.49 -6.67 14.20
C GLY A 96 31.28 -5.74 14.40
N PRO A 97 31.39 -4.47 13.97
CA PRO A 97 30.32 -3.48 14.14
C PRO A 97 29.04 -3.85 13.37
N GLU A 98 27.89 -3.32 13.83
CA GLU A 98 26.60 -3.49 13.14
C GLU A 98 26.69 -2.94 11.71
N PRO A 99 26.20 -3.68 10.69
CA PRO A 99 26.31 -3.25 9.32
C PRO A 99 25.39 -2.06 9.02
N THR A 100 25.86 -1.18 8.14
CA THR A 100 24.98 -0.13 7.60
C THR A 100 24.07 -0.71 6.51
N VAL A 101 22.85 -0.15 6.40
CA VAL A 101 21.82 -0.62 5.46
C VAL A 101 21.45 0.50 4.49
N GLU A 102 21.57 0.23 3.20
CA GLU A 102 21.05 1.07 2.12
C GLU A 102 20.07 0.27 1.26
N VAL A 103 19.04 0.94 0.77
CA VAL A 103 17.97 0.31 -0.04
C VAL A 103 17.68 1.22 -1.22
N PHE A 104 17.90 0.73 -2.43
CA PHE A 104 17.74 1.53 -3.65
C PHE A 104 17.42 0.66 -4.87
N GLN A 105 17.02 1.33 -5.95
CA GLN A 105 16.88 0.74 -7.28
C GLN A 105 17.69 1.59 -8.27
N PRO A 106 18.65 1.02 -9.03
CA PRO A 106 19.64 1.78 -9.77
C PRO A 106 19.09 2.85 -10.71
N ASN A 107 18.00 2.55 -11.43
CA ASN A 107 17.43 3.48 -12.41
C ASN A 107 16.28 4.33 -11.84
N CYS A 108 15.94 4.18 -10.55
CA CYS A 108 14.94 5.01 -9.89
C CYS A 108 15.58 6.30 -9.36
N LYS A 109 15.75 7.29 -10.24
CA LYS A 109 16.35 8.60 -9.91
C LYS A 109 15.36 9.57 -9.24
N ASP A 110 14.05 9.40 -9.44
CA ASP A 110 12.98 10.34 -9.04
C ASP A 110 12.23 9.92 -7.76
N GLY A 111 12.93 9.28 -6.82
CA GLY A 111 12.38 8.93 -5.50
C GLY A 111 11.87 7.49 -5.41
N PHE A 112 12.60 6.67 -4.66
CA PHE A 112 12.20 5.32 -4.27
C PHE A 112 11.47 5.36 -2.93
N CYS A 113 10.17 5.67 -2.95
CA CYS A 113 9.37 5.93 -1.74
C CYS A 113 9.36 4.75 -0.76
N LEU A 114 9.22 3.53 -1.27
CA LEU A 114 9.30 2.32 -0.44
C LEU A 114 10.67 2.13 0.20
N GLY A 115 11.73 2.63 -0.43
CA GLY A 115 13.10 2.45 0.04
C GLY A 115 13.31 2.97 1.44
N VAL A 116 12.71 4.12 1.75
CA VAL A 116 12.85 4.74 3.08
C VAL A 116 12.17 3.89 4.16
N GLN A 117 10.96 3.37 3.88
CA GLN A 117 10.25 2.49 4.80
C GLN A 117 10.99 1.15 4.97
N LEU A 118 11.37 0.52 3.86
CA LEU A 118 12.05 -0.77 3.85
C LEU A 118 13.42 -0.67 4.54
N LYS A 119 14.19 0.38 4.26
CA LYS A 119 15.46 0.67 4.94
C LYS A 119 15.29 0.70 6.45
N ARG A 120 14.31 1.46 6.97
CA ARG A 120 14.10 1.52 8.42
C ARG A 120 13.69 0.18 9.02
N ILE A 121 12.76 -0.54 8.38
CA ILE A 121 12.32 -1.86 8.84
C ILE A 121 13.50 -2.82 8.91
N LEU A 122 14.35 -2.83 7.87
CA LEU A 122 15.51 -3.70 7.80
C LEU A 122 16.60 -3.28 8.80
N SER A 123 16.86 -1.98 8.97
CA SER A 123 17.79 -1.49 10.01
C SER A 123 17.32 -1.90 11.41
N MET A 124 16.02 -1.76 11.73
CA MET A 124 15.48 -2.19 13.02
C MET A 124 15.56 -3.72 13.21
N PHE A 125 15.27 -4.48 12.15
CA PHE A 125 15.37 -5.93 12.17
C PHE A 125 16.82 -6.37 12.40
N ILE A 126 17.75 -5.86 11.61
CA ILE A 126 19.18 -6.17 11.67
C ILE A 126 19.73 -5.80 13.05
N SER A 127 19.48 -4.59 13.56
CA SER A 127 19.96 -4.18 14.88
C SER A 127 19.46 -5.09 15.99
N ASN A 128 18.21 -5.57 15.91
CA ASN A 128 17.67 -6.52 16.88
C ASN A 128 18.27 -7.92 16.76
N GLN A 129 18.54 -8.40 15.55
CA GLN A 129 19.25 -9.69 15.36
C GLN A 129 20.71 -9.58 15.81
N TRP A 130 21.38 -8.47 15.50
CA TRP A 130 22.80 -8.23 15.75
C TRP A 130 23.17 -8.31 17.23
N LYS A 131 22.26 -7.90 18.13
CA LYS A 131 22.44 -8.01 19.60
C LYS A 131 22.70 -9.43 20.10
N HIS A 132 22.25 -10.44 19.36
CA HIS A 132 22.31 -11.85 19.75
C HIS A 132 23.07 -12.72 18.74
N LEU A 133 23.60 -12.11 17.68
CA LEU A 133 24.29 -12.80 16.60
C LEU A 133 25.79 -12.82 16.89
N SER A 134 26.41 -13.97 16.62
CA SER A 134 27.86 -14.15 16.56
C SER A 134 28.15 -15.35 15.66
N ASN A 135 29.39 -15.47 15.19
CA ASN A 135 29.79 -16.64 14.40
C ASN A 135 29.60 -17.95 15.18
N GLU A 136 29.87 -17.97 16.49
CA GLU A 136 29.67 -19.14 17.34
C GLU A 136 28.18 -19.54 17.43
N PHE A 137 27.30 -18.56 17.65
CA PHE A 137 25.86 -18.81 17.74
C PHE A 137 25.31 -19.31 16.40
N LEU A 138 25.71 -18.69 15.28
CA LEU A 138 25.28 -19.10 13.95
C LEU A 138 25.71 -20.54 13.65
N ASN A 139 26.97 -20.87 13.92
CA ASN A 139 27.51 -22.22 13.77
C ASN A 139 26.74 -23.24 14.63
N ALA A 140 26.35 -22.89 15.85
CA ALA A 140 25.53 -23.76 16.70
C ALA A 140 24.14 -24.03 16.09
N GLN A 141 23.52 -23.05 15.44
CA GLN A 141 22.24 -23.22 14.74
C GLN A 141 22.40 -24.10 13.48
N GLN A 142 23.44 -23.87 12.68
CA GLN A 142 23.73 -24.65 11.47
C GLN A 142 24.10 -26.11 11.81
N ARG A 143 24.81 -26.36 12.91
CA ARG A 143 25.13 -27.72 13.37
C ARG A 143 23.88 -28.52 13.81
N LYS A 144 22.85 -27.88 14.35
CA LYS A 144 21.57 -28.56 14.65
C LYS A 144 20.92 -29.14 13.40
N ARG A 145 21.06 -28.47 12.24
CA ARG A 145 20.65 -29.01 10.93
C ARG A 145 21.48 -30.25 10.56
N HIS A 146 22.80 -30.20 10.64
CA HIS A 146 23.65 -31.35 10.32
C HIS A 146 23.44 -32.56 11.26
N SER A 147 23.02 -32.36 12.51
CA SER A 147 22.67 -33.44 13.47
C SER A 147 21.40 -34.24 13.09
N TRP A 148 20.52 -33.66 12.26
CA TRP A 148 19.30 -34.31 11.76
C TRP A 148 19.51 -35.23 10.56
N PHE A 149 20.66 -35.11 9.88
CA PHE A 149 21.03 -35.95 8.73
C PHE A 149 22.21 -36.85 9.10
N LYS A 150 22.10 -38.16 8.83
CA LYS A 150 23.29 -39.04 8.90
C LYS A 150 24.22 -38.75 7.73
N ALA A 151 25.50 -39.13 7.84
CA ALA A 151 26.57 -38.98 6.84
C ALA A 151 26.32 -39.66 5.46
N GLY A 152 25.08 -40.07 5.16
CA GLY A 152 24.64 -40.64 3.88
C GLY A 152 23.28 -40.10 3.40
N GLY A 153 22.84 -38.91 3.86
CA GLY A 153 21.70 -38.21 3.25
C GLY A 153 20.29 -38.71 3.60
N THR A 154 20.12 -39.66 4.52
CA THR A 154 18.77 -40.10 4.96
C THR A 154 18.35 -39.44 6.28
N ILE A 155 17.13 -38.88 6.29
CA ILE A 155 16.48 -38.22 7.44
C ILE A 155 16.20 -39.24 8.56
N LYS A 156 16.47 -38.89 9.83
CA LYS A 156 15.97 -39.66 10.98
C LYS A 156 14.43 -39.63 10.98
N LYS A 157 13.76 -40.78 10.77
CA LYS A 157 12.29 -40.91 10.83
C LYS A 157 11.77 -40.38 12.17
N PHE A 158 11.03 -39.27 12.13
CA PHE A 158 10.18 -38.83 13.23
C PHE A 158 8.73 -39.14 12.85
N ARG A 159 8.03 -39.97 13.64
CA ARG A 159 6.58 -40.11 13.58
C ARG A 159 5.99 -38.91 14.33
N ALA A 160 5.60 -37.87 13.61
CA ALA A 160 4.66 -36.87 14.12
C ALA A 160 3.26 -37.25 13.61
N GLY A 161 2.44 -37.83 14.48
CA GLY A 161 1.04 -38.07 14.21
C GLY A 161 0.29 -36.73 14.14
N LEU A 162 -0.19 -36.38 12.95
CA LEU A 162 -1.20 -35.35 12.75
C LEU A 162 -2.44 -36.04 12.19
N SER A 163 -3.33 -36.46 13.09
CA SER A 163 -4.69 -36.86 12.74
C SER A 163 -5.54 -35.60 12.60
N ILE A 164 -5.90 -35.24 11.37
CA ILE A 164 -6.99 -34.29 11.11
C ILE A 164 -8.08 -35.07 10.38
N PHE A 165 -9.09 -35.51 11.12
CA PHE A 165 -10.36 -35.92 10.56
C PHE A 165 -11.12 -34.67 10.12
N SER A 166 -11.61 -34.66 8.88
CA SER A 166 -12.74 -33.80 8.49
C SER A 166 -13.57 -34.52 7.42
N PRO A 167 -14.91 -34.56 7.55
CA PRO A 167 -15.77 -35.25 6.60
C PRO A 167 -15.94 -34.43 5.32
N ILE A 168 -15.57 -35.03 4.19
CA ILE A 168 -15.76 -34.50 2.84
C ILE A 168 -17.24 -34.66 2.45
N THR A 169 -17.95 -33.54 2.26
CA THR A 169 -19.09 -33.51 1.34
C THR A 169 -18.64 -32.90 0.01
N LYS A 170 -18.88 -33.66 -1.05
CA LYS A 170 -18.32 -33.47 -2.39
C LYS A 170 -18.93 -32.25 -3.09
N SER A 171 -18.09 -31.33 -3.54
CA SER A 171 -18.35 -30.50 -4.72
C SER A 171 -17.07 -30.46 -5.55
N THR A 172 -17.12 -31.05 -6.74
CA THR A 172 -15.95 -31.25 -7.60
C THR A 172 -15.65 -29.96 -8.38
N VAL A 173 -14.74 -29.16 -7.86
CA VAL A 173 -14.03 -28.14 -8.64
C VAL A 173 -12.54 -28.45 -8.51
N HIS A 174 -11.91 -28.87 -9.62
CA HIS A 174 -10.47 -29.14 -9.65
C HIS A 174 -9.70 -27.81 -9.57
N ILE A 175 -9.41 -27.37 -8.36
CA ILE A 175 -8.45 -26.31 -8.07
C ILE A 175 -7.05 -26.93 -8.20
N THR A 176 -6.18 -26.34 -9.01
CA THR A 176 -4.81 -26.84 -9.19
C THR A 176 -3.97 -26.54 -7.94
N THR A 177 -3.01 -27.42 -7.60
CA THR A 177 -2.11 -27.26 -6.44
C THR A 177 -1.41 -25.90 -6.41
N ARG A 178 -1.11 -25.31 -7.58
CA ARG A 178 -0.49 -23.99 -7.73
C ARG A 178 -1.42 -22.83 -7.32
N GLN A 179 -2.74 -22.96 -7.54
CA GLN A 179 -3.73 -21.96 -7.15
C GLN A 179 -4.03 -22.02 -5.64
N LEU A 180 -4.03 -23.23 -5.06
CA LEU A 180 -4.10 -23.41 -3.60
C LEU A 180 -2.90 -22.77 -2.91
N ILE A 181 -1.68 -22.96 -3.45
CA ILE A 181 -0.45 -22.35 -2.94
C ILE A 181 -0.51 -20.82 -2.99
N GLN A 182 -1.02 -20.22 -4.07
CA GLN A 182 -1.12 -18.76 -4.20
C GLN A 182 -2.14 -18.14 -3.22
N LEU A 183 -3.28 -18.81 -2.99
CA LEU A 183 -4.26 -18.43 -1.97
C LEU A 183 -3.71 -18.63 -0.54
N PHE A 184 -2.97 -19.71 -0.32
CA PHE A 184 -2.28 -19.95 0.95
C PHE A 184 -1.24 -18.87 1.21
N PHE A 185 -0.43 -18.48 0.23
CA PHE A 185 0.55 -17.41 0.37
C PHE A 185 -0.09 -16.07 0.72
N SER A 186 -1.21 -15.69 0.09
CA SER A 186 -1.89 -14.42 0.44
C SER A 186 -2.50 -14.42 1.84
N SER A 187 -3.00 -15.57 2.33
CA SER A 187 -3.57 -15.67 3.68
C SER A 187 -2.52 -15.90 4.78
N GLN A 188 -1.43 -16.61 4.48
CA GLN A 188 -0.32 -16.85 5.42
C GLN A 188 0.67 -15.69 5.46
N ALA A 189 0.86 -14.94 4.36
CA ALA A 189 1.70 -13.74 4.35
C ALA A 189 1.22 -12.69 5.36
N LEU A 190 -0.09 -12.50 5.50
CA LEU A 190 -0.64 -11.60 6.53
C LEU A 190 -0.39 -12.09 7.97
N ILE A 191 -0.34 -13.42 8.19
CA ILE A 191 -0.14 -14.03 9.51
C ILE A 191 1.35 -14.08 9.91
N HIS A 192 2.26 -14.16 8.93
CA HIS A 192 3.70 -14.38 9.16
C HIS A 192 4.63 -13.28 8.62
N CYS A 193 4.13 -12.17 8.07
CA CYS A 193 4.99 -11.14 7.44
C CYS A 193 6.02 -10.49 8.38
N LYS A 194 5.84 -10.58 9.71
CA LYS A 194 6.81 -10.13 10.71
C LYS A 194 7.53 -11.26 11.44
N SER A 195 7.27 -12.51 11.06
CA SER A 195 7.95 -13.66 11.68
C SER A 195 9.44 -13.60 11.34
N ILE A 196 10.29 -13.79 12.34
CA ILE A 196 11.74 -13.78 12.14
C ILE A 196 12.11 -15.10 11.45
N PRO A 197 12.68 -15.07 10.22
CA PRO A 197 13.14 -16.28 9.56
C PRO A 197 14.27 -16.94 10.36
N THR A 198 14.43 -18.24 10.23
CA THR A 198 15.50 -18.98 10.93
C THR A 198 16.88 -18.66 10.34
N LEU A 199 17.92 -18.66 11.17
CA LEU A 199 19.33 -18.54 10.77
C LEU A 199 19.93 -19.83 10.16
N GLU A 200 19.11 -20.83 9.84
CA GLU A 200 19.54 -22.14 9.33
C GLU A 200 20.47 -22.05 8.11
N TYR A 201 20.28 -21.03 7.27
CA TYR A 201 20.99 -20.84 6.01
C TYR A 201 21.92 -19.62 6.03
N GLY A 202 22.29 -19.13 7.21
CA GLY A 202 23.08 -17.91 7.33
C GLY A 202 22.24 -16.65 7.57
N PHE A 203 22.93 -15.60 7.98
CA PHE A 203 22.38 -14.28 8.23
C PHE A 203 21.92 -13.59 6.94
N LEU A 204 22.70 -13.66 5.85
CA LEU A 204 22.31 -13.02 4.58
C LEU A 204 21.00 -13.59 4.03
N VAL A 205 20.81 -14.91 4.09
CA VAL A 205 19.56 -15.57 3.71
C VAL A 205 18.40 -15.17 4.63
N GLN A 206 18.67 -14.99 5.93
CA GLN A 206 17.65 -14.54 6.88
C GLN A 206 17.14 -13.14 6.50
N VAL A 207 18.06 -12.20 6.20
CA VAL A 207 17.72 -10.84 5.75
C VAL A 207 16.94 -10.88 4.44
N MET A 208 17.36 -11.72 3.48
CA MET A 208 16.67 -11.84 2.19
C MET A 208 15.23 -12.35 2.36
N LYS A 209 15.03 -13.43 3.13
CA LYS A 209 13.69 -13.98 3.42
C LYS A 209 12.81 -12.99 4.17
N TYR A 210 13.35 -12.27 5.14
CA TYR A 210 12.57 -11.27 5.88
C TYR A 210 12.11 -10.14 4.96
N SER A 211 12.98 -9.71 4.05
CA SER A 211 12.65 -8.68 3.06
C SER A 211 11.55 -9.14 2.11
N GLU A 212 11.63 -10.37 1.59
CA GLU A 212 10.58 -10.97 0.74
C GLU A 212 9.23 -11.11 1.47
N GLN A 213 9.24 -11.33 2.79
CA GLN A 213 8.04 -11.35 3.63
C GLN A 213 7.44 -9.96 3.86
N ARG A 214 8.29 -8.93 4.02
CA ARG A 214 7.84 -7.56 4.31
C ARG A 214 7.32 -6.84 3.07
N ILE A 215 8.03 -6.88 1.95
CA ILE A 215 7.74 -6.09 0.75
C ILE A 215 6.27 -6.16 0.31
N PRO A 216 5.62 -7.33 0.20
CA PRO A 216 4.22 -7.42 -0.26
C PRO A 216 3.20 -6.84 0.73
N THR A 217 3.61 -6.52 1.96
CA THR A 217 2.73 -6.09 3.05
C THR A 217 3.06 -4.68 3.57
N LEU A 218 4.05 -3.98 3.01
CA LEU A 218 4.53 -2.70 3.55
C LEU A 218 3.41 -1.65 3.71
N ASN A 219 2.46 -1.65 2.77
CA ASN A 219 1.27 -0.82 2.72
C ASN A 219 0.18 -1.19 3.76
N ASP A 220 0.31 -2.31 4.46
CA ASP A 220 -0.57 -2.76 5.54
C ASP A 220 -0.16 -2.17 6.89
N TYR A 221 1.05 -1.62 6.95
CA TYR A 221 1.70 -1.12 8.15
C TYR A 221 2.02 0.37 8.03
N CYS A 222 1.99 1.05 9.17
CA CYS A 222 2.32 2.46 9.23
C CYS A 222 3.80 2.71 8.85
N VAL A 223 4.09 3.67 7.97
CA VAL A 223 5.48 4.04 7.61
C VAL A 223 6.32 4.52 8.80
N VAL A 224 5.68 5.13 9.80
CA VAL A 224 6.35 5.63 11.02
C VAL A 224 6.42 4.55 12.08
N CYS A 225 5.29 3.91 12.33
CA CYS A 225 5.07 2.91 13.37
C CYS A 225 5.64 1.51 13.11
N ASP A 226 5.55 1.12 11.84
CA ASP A 226 5.44 -0.26 11.41
C ASP A 226 4.33 -1.06 12.11
N GLU A 227 3.32 -0.46 12.77
CA GLU A 227 2.16 -1.23 13.28
C GLU A 227 1.06 -1.34 12.23
N GLN A 228 0.32 -2.45 12.32
CA GLN A 228 -0.74 -2.76 11.37
C GLN A 228 -1.83 -1.69 11.44
N HIS A 229 -2.32 -1.29 10.29
CA HIS A 229 -3.45 -0.40 10.23
C HIS A 229 -4.75 -1.09 10.70
N VAL A 230 -5.48 -0.43 11.60
CA VAL A 230 -6.79 -0.89 12.11
C VAL A 230 -7.91 -0.45 11.17
N PHE A 231 -7.94 -0.97 9.94
CA PHE A 231 -9.01 -0.67 8.98
C PHE A 231 -9.90 -1.89 8.74
N GLN A 232 -11.23 -1.68 8.80
CA GLN A 232 -12.22 -2.75 8.66
C GLN A 232 -12.28 -3.37 7.25
N ASN A 233 -11.71 -2.71 6.22
CA ASN A 233 -11.86 -3.11 4.81
C ASN A 233 -10.53 -3.32 4.04
N GLY A 234 -9.45 -3.65 4.75
CA GLY A 234 -8.19 -4.06 4.13
C GLY A 234 -7.14 -2.96 3.99
N SER A 235 -6.00 -3.37 3.44
CA SER A 235 -4.73 -2.64 3.46
C SER A 235 -4.63 -1.49 2.44
N MET A 236 -3.60 -0.65 2.49
CA MET A 236 -3.53 0.54 1.62
C MET A 236 -2.92 0.21 0.25
N LEU A 237 -3.15 0.98 -0.81
CA LEU A 237 -2.36 0.79 -2.04
C LEU A 237 -0.97 1.41 -1.89
N LYS A 238 -0.87 2.54 -1.18
CA LYS A 238 0.39 3.24 -0.89
C LYS A 238 0.73 3.17 0.59
N PRO A 239 2.02 3.23 0.96
CA PRO A 239 2.43 3.38 2.35
C PRO A 239 1.80 4.62 3.00
N ALA A 240 1.44 4.54 4.28
CA ALA A 240 0.81 5.67 4.97
C ALA A 240 1.06 5.71 6.48
N VAL A 241 0.62 6.81 7.09
CA VAL A 241 0.74 7.07 8.51
C VAL A 241 -0.55 6.65 9.23
N CYS A 242 -0.42 5.96 10.37
CA CYS A 242 -1.57 5.60 11.19
C CYS A 242 -2.08 6.81 12.01
N THR A 243 -3.24 6.66 12.64
CA THR A 243 -3.91 7.71 13.42
C THR A 243 -3.33 7.97 14.81
N ARG A 244 -2.23 7.31 15.22
CA ARG A 244 -1.59 7.56 16.52
C ARG A 244 -0.91 8.91 16.53
N GLU A 245 -1.16 9.68 17.57
CA GLU A 245 -0.70 11.07 17.73
C GLU A 245 0.80 11.22 17.47
N LEU A 246 1.64 10.36 18.06
CA LEU A 246 3.09 10.38 17.83
C LEU A 246 3.47 10.14 16.36
N CYS A 247 2.79 9.25 15.65
CA CYS A 247 3.08 8.99 14.24
C CYS A 247 2.67 10.16 13.34
N VAL A 248 1.50 10.73 13.61
CA VAL A 248 0.98 11.91 12.91
C VAL A 248 1.91 13.10 13.14
N PHE A 249 2.35 13.31 14.38
CA PHE A 249 3.30 14.35 14.75
C PHE A 249 4.67 14.16 14.08
N SER A 250 5.25 12.96 14.17
CA SER A 250 6.54 12.66 13.53
C SER A 250 6.49 12.90 12.02
N PHE A 251 5.40 12.55 11.36
CA PHE A 251 5.25 12.76 9.93
C PHE A 251 4.99 14.24 9.57
N ASN A 252 3.89 14.82 10.07
CA ASN A 252 3.44 16.15 9.65
C ASN A 252 4.33 17.28 10.18
N THR A 253 4.91 17.12 11.38
CA THR A 253 5.68 18.18 12.04
C THR A 253 7.19 17.98 11.90
N LEU A 254 7.68 16.74 12.00
CA LEU A 254 9.11 16.46 11.93
C LEU A 254 9.57 15.99 10.54
N GLY A 255 8.66 15.79 9.58
CA GLY A 255 8.99 15.28 8.25
C GLY A 255 9.53 13.84 8.23
N VAL A 256 9.37 13.08 9.33
CA VAL A 256 9.83 11.69 9.40
C VAL A 256 9.04 10.87 8.40
N MET A 257 9.73 10.25 7.45
CA MET A 257 9.13 9.48 6.35
C MET A 257 8.39 10.30 5.29
N SER A 258 8.68 11.59 5.15
CA SER A 258 8.20 12.44 4.05
C SER A 258 8.39 11.77 2.68
N GLY A 259 9.60 11.30 2.37
CA GLY A 259 9.90 10.59 1.12
C GLY A 259 9.15 9.27 0.90
N ALA A 260 8.55 8.67 1.93
CA ALA A 260 7.78 7.43 1.80
C ALA A 260 6.28 7.65 1.54
N ALA A 261 5.73 8.82 1.90
CA ALA A 261 4.29 9.09 1.86
C ALA A 261 3.88 10.44 1.22
N GLU A 262 4.78 11.41 1.05
CA GLU A 262 4.47 12.72 0.42
C GLU A 262 4.47 12.68 -1.12
N ASP A 263 5.13 11.70 -1.71
CA ASP A 263 5.51 11.71 -3.13
C ASP A 263 4.40 11.28 -4.11
N VAL A 264 3.14 11.40 -3.70
CA VAL A 264 2.04 11.39 -4.66
C VAL A 264 1.94 12.78 -5.26
N ALA A 265 2.67 13.00 -6.37
CA ALA A 265 2.38 14.08 -7.31
C ALA A 265 0.93 13.92 -7.78
N THR A 266 0.02 14.41 -6.96
CA THR A 266 -1.42 14.33 -7.17
C THR A 266 -1.74 15.50 -8.08
N GLY A 267 -2.15 15.21 -9.31
CA GLY A 267 -2.50 16.26 -10.27
C GLY A 267 -3.49 17.24 -9.66
N ALA A 268 -3.37 18.52 -10.00
CA ALA A 268 -4.17 19.61 -9.42
C ALA A 268 -5.68 19.29 -9.33
N GLU A 269 -6.21 18.71 -10.41
CA GLU A 269 -7.63 18.33 -10.49
C GLU A 269 -8.02 17.22 -9.51
N VAL A 270 -7.12 16.30 -9.17
CA VAL A 270 -7.38 15.26 -8.17
C VAL A 270 -7.38 15.88 -6.77
N VAL A 271 -6.53 16.86 -6.50
CA VAL A 271 -6.56 17.58 -5.22
C VAL A 271 -7.87 18.35 -5.06
N ASP A 272 -8.29 19.08 -6.11
CA ASP A 272 -9.59 19.76 -6.14
C ASP A 272 -10.74 18.77 -5.86
N LEU A 273 -10.72 17.62 -6.53
CA LEU A 273 -11.71 16.57 -6.37
C LEU A 273 -11.81 16.06 -4.93
N LEU A 274 -10.68 15.85 -4.26
CA LEU A 274 -10.64 15.39 -2.87
C LEU A 274 -11.16 16.46 -1.90
N VAL A 275 -10.76 17.72 -2.08
CA VAL A 275 -11.23 18.85 -1.25
C VAL A 275 -12.74 19.04 -1.40
N ALA A 276 -13.25 18.95 -2.63
CA ALA A 276 -14.67 19.06 -2.91
C ALA A 276 -15.51 17.95 -2.27
N MET A 277 -15.03 16.72 -2.27
CA MET A 277 -15.72 15.61 -1.58
C MET A 277 -15.72 15.79 -0.08
N CYS A 278 -14.67 16.38 0.49
CA CYS A 278 -14.65 16.75 1.90
C CYS A 278 -15.72 17.79 2.21
N HIS A 279 -15.82 18.87 1.41
CA HIS A 279 -16.90 19.86 1.53
C HIS A 279 -18.27 19.21 1.45
N ALA A 280 -18.46 18.37 0.42
CA ALA A 280 -19.70 17.64 0.20
C ALA A 280 -20.15 16.83 1.42
N ALA A 281 -19.19 16.08 1.99
CA ALA A 281 -19.43 15.25 3.15
C ALA A 281 -19.70 16.07 4.44
N LEU A 282 -19.15 17.28 4.58
CA LEU A 282 -19.33 18.14 5.76
C LEU A 282 -20.62 18.94 5.76
N GLU A 283 -21.15 19.37 4.62
CA GLU A 283 -22.45 20.06 4.62
C GLU A 283 -23.62 19.06 4.71
N SER A 284 -23.38 17.78 4.41
CA SER A 284 -24.40 16.74 4.54
C SER A 284 -24.93 16.64 5.97
N ALA A 285 -26.25 16.49 6.11
CA ALA A 285 -26.90 16.16 7.38
C ALA A 285 -26.38 14.84 7.98
N ARG A 286 -25.79 13.97 7.14
CA ARG A 286 -25.21 12.68 7.52
C ARG A 286 -23.72 12.73 7.85
N LYS A 287 -23.09 13.91 7.92
CA LYS A 287 -21.63 14.07 8.15
C LYS A 287 -21.07 13.25 9.31
N SER A 288 -21.84 13.07 10.38
CA SER A 288 -21.45 12.24 11.52
C SER A 288 -21.23 10.76 11.19
N ILE A 289 -21.83 10.28 10.11
CA ILE A 289 -21.79 8.90 9.62
C ILE A 289 -20.82 8.78 8.43
N ILE A 290 -20.85 9.73 7.49
CA ILE A 290 -20.15 9.60 6.18
C ILE A 290 -18.83 10.37 6.10
N PHE A 291 -18.58 11.33 6.99
CA PHE A 291 -17.27 11.98 7.07
C PHE A 291 -16.29 11.08 7.83
N ASP A 292 -16.00 9.94 7.22
CA ASP A 292 -15.12 8.91 7.74
C ASP A 292 -14.08 8.50 6.69
N PRO A 293 -12.78 8.54 7.02
CA PRO A 293 -12.19 8.97 8.30
C PRO A 293 -12.36 10.46 8.60
N TYR A 294 -12.38 10.77 9.90
CA TYR A 294 -12.23 12.14 10.42
C TYR A 294 -10.73 12.50 10.55
N PRO A 295 -10.33 13.75 10.31
CA PRO A 295 -8.93 14.17 10.35
C PRO A 295 -8.26 14.02 11.70
N SER A 296 -6.98 13.66 11.64
CA SER A 296 -6.03 13.71 12.75
C SER A 296 -4.95 14.73 12.39
N VAL A 297 -5.12 15.97 12.84
CA VAL A 297 -4.23 17.09 12.51
C VAL A 297 -3.75 17.71 13.81
N VAL A 298 -2.43 17.86 13.93
CA VAL A 298 -1.76 18.49 15.08
C VAL A 298 -2.06 19.98 15.10
N ASP A 299 -2.25 20.55 16.29
CA ASP A 299 -2.39 22.00 16.44
C ASP A 299 -1.03 22.69 16.18
N PRO A 300 -0.94 23.62 15.20
CA PRO A 300 0.28 24.39 14.94
C PRO A 300 0.77 25.23 16.12
N HIS A 301 -0.13 25.61 17.03
CA HIS A 301 0.19 26.40 18.22
C HIS A 301 0.40 25.55 19.46
N ASP A 302 -0.07 24.29 19.46
CA ASP A 302 0.17 23.32 20.53
C ASP A 302 0.53 21.93 19.95
N PRO A 303 1.82 21.67 19.71
CA PRO A 303 2.33 20.40 19.17
C PRO A 303 1.91 19.13 19.93
N LYS A 304 1.45 19.26 21.18
CA LYS A 304 1.04 18.12 22.03
C LYS A 304 -0.44 17.78 21.88
N SER A 305 -1.22 18.59 21.16
CA SER A 305 -2.64 18.36 20.97
C SER A 305 -3.02 18.26 19.49
N LEU A 306 -4.15 17.61 19.24
CA LEU A 306 -4.75 17.52 17.91
C LEU A 306 -5.84 18.57 17.78
N ALA A 307 -5.65 19.53 16.87
CA ALA A 307 -6.68 20.48 16.48
C ALA A 307 -7.89 19.78 15.83
N PHE A 308 -7.64 18.72 15.08
CA PHE A 308 -8.69 17.80 14.62
C PHE A 308 -8.45 16.41 15.22
N ASN A 309 -9.38 15.98 16.08
CA ASN A 309 -9.29 14.72 16.79
C ASN A 309 -10.51 13.82 16.47
N PRO A 310 -10.31 12.60 15.93
CA PRO A 310 -11.41 11.67 15.65
C PRO A 310 -12.26 11.29 16.88
N LYS A 311 -11.68 11.37 18.09
CA LYS A 311 -12.36 11.12 19.38
C LYS A 311 -13.17 12.33 19.86
N LYS A 312 -12.79 13.54 19.45
CA LYS A 312 -13.45 14.81 19.81
C LYS A 312 -13.67 15.63 18.53
N ARG A 313 -14.71 15.27 17.79
CA ARG A 313 -15.01 15.84 16.47
C ARG A 313 -15.63 17.23 16.61
N SER A 314 -15.14 18.20 15.83
CA SER A 314 -15.76 19.53 15.68
C SER A 314 -15.88 19.83 14.19
N TYR A 315 -17.08 19.60 13.65
CA TYR A 315 -17.34 19.80 12.23
C TYR A 315 -17.35 21.28 11.85
N GLU A 316 -17.74 22.16 12.77
CA GLU A 316 -17.79 23.61 12.56
C GLU A 316 -16.38 24.19 12.42
N ARG A 317 -15.44 23.77 13.28
CA ARG A 317 -14.03 24.19 13.17
C ARG A 317 -13.38 23.65 11.90
N LEU A 318 -13.73 22.40 11.55
CA LEU A 318 -13.22 21.73 10.36
C LEU A 318 -13.72 22.40 9.07
N GLN A 319 -15.00 22.76 8.99
CA GLN A 319 -15.56 23.51 7.87
C GLN A 319 -14.82 24.84 7.67
N ARG A 320 -14.59 25.62 8.74
CA ARG A 320 -13.85 26.90 8.64
C ARG A 320 -12.43 26.76 8.09
N ALA A 321 -11.70 25.73 8.54
CA ALA A 321 -10.36 25.45 8.01
C ALA A 321 -10.42 25.01 6.54
N LEU A 322 -11.44 24.22 6.18
CA LEU A 322 -11.65 23.74 4.82
C LEU A 322 -12.05 24.87 3.85
N ASP A 323 -12.85 25.83 4.31
CA ASP A 323 -13.23 27.04 3.56
C ASP A 323 -12.03 27.96 3.29
N SER A 324 -10.99 27.85 4.11
CA SER A 324 -9.74 28.62 4.01
C SER A 324 -8.69 27.95 3.14
N ILE A 325 -9.00 26.81 2.50
CA ILE A 325 -8.14 26.20 1.50
C ILE A 325 -8.28 26.96 0.18
N THR A 326 -7.20 27.63 -0.23
CA THR A 326 -7.10 28.35 -1.51
C THR A 326 -7.26 27.42 -2.72
N SER A 327 -7.74 27.95 -3.86
CA SER A 327 -7.93 27.18 -5.09
C SER A 327 -6.62 26.52 -5.56
N ILE A 328 -6.67 25.26 -6.00
CA ILE A 328 -5.46 24.55 -6.46
C ILE A 328 -4.85 25.22 -7.70
N ARG A 329 -5.65 25.94 -8.48
CA ARG A 329 -5.16 26.77 -9.59
C ARG A 329 -4.15 27.83 -9.13
N GLU A 330 -4.41 28.49 -8.01
CA GLU A 330 -3.46 29.42 -7.39
C GLU A 330 -2.27 28.67 -6.77
N ILE A 331 -2.49 27.49 -6.19
CA ILE A 331 -1.42 26.63 -5.64
C ILE A 331 -0.40 26.21 -6.71
N THR A 332 -0.84 25.96 -7.94
CA THR A 332 0.03 25.53 -9.05
C THR A 332 0.74 26.67 -9.77
N GLN A 333 0.32 27.92 -9.56
CA GLN A 333 0.84 29.10 -10.28
C GLN A 333 1.89 29.89 -9.48
N GLY A 334 2.01 29.63 -8.17
CA GLY A 334 2.96 30.32 -7.29
C GLY A 334 3.97 29.38 -6.61
N PRO A 335 5.04 29.93 -6.00
CA PRO A 335 5.92 29.15 -5.13
C PRO A 335 5.15 28.59 -3.93
N TYR A 336 5.23 27.27 -3.69
CA TYR A 336 4.48 26.59 -2.62
C TYR A 336 4.62 27.24 -1.23
N VAL A 337 5.80 27.79 -0.92
CA VAL A 337 6.07 28.51 0.34
C VAL A 337 5.18 29.74 0.50
N GLU A 338 4.92 30.47 -0.59
CA GLU A 338 4.08 31.67 -0.55
C GLU A 338 2.60 31.32 -0.40
N ILE A 339 2.15 30.28 -1.10
CA ILE A 339 0.80 29.74 -0.96
C ILE A 339 0.55 29.27 0.48
N LYS A 340 1.51 28.55 1.07
CA LYS A 340 1.42 28.13 2.47
C LYS A 340 1.26 29.33 3.40
N LYS A 341 2.08 30.38 3.24
CA LYS A 341 1.97 31.61 4.06
C LYS A 341 0.60 32.26 3.92
N GLN A 342 0.03 32.28 2.72
CA GLN A 342 -1.31 32.82 2.48
C GLN A 342 -2.38 31.98 3.21
N MET A 343 -2.32 30.65 3.11
CA MET A 343 -3.22 29.76 3.85
C MET A 343 -3.08 29.95 5.36
N ASP A 344 -1.84 29.98 5.89
CA ASP A 344 -1.57 30.18 7.31
C ASP A 344 -2.14 31.51 7.84
N LYS A 345 -2.18 32.55 7.00
CA LYS A 345 -2.77 33.86 7.33
C LYS A 345 -4.30 33.81 7.42
N LEU A 346 -4.95 32.99 6.59
CA LEU A 346 -6.40 32.80 6.60
C LEU A 346 -6.82 31.91 7.77
N ASP A 347 -6.20 30.74 7.87
CA ASP A 347 -6.39 29.78 8.95
C ASP A 347 -5.14 28.90 9.09
N PRO A 348 -4.47 28.87 10.25
CA PRO A 348 -3.27 28.06 10.45
C PRO A 348 -3.51 26.54 10.28
N LEU A 349 -4.77 26.07 10.29
CA LEU A 349 -5.13 24.68 10.04
C LEU A 349 -5.42 24.36 8.57
N ALA A 350 -5.55 25.36 7.68
CA ALA A 350 -5.92 25.12 6.29
C ALA A 350 -4.86 24.28 5.55
N HIS A 351 -3.58 24.64 5.69
CA HIS A 351 -2.48 23.91 5.08
C HIS A 351 -2.29 22.49 5.66
N PRO A 352 -2.23 22.30 6.99
CA PRO A 352 -2.21 20.96 7.61
C PRO A 352 -3.41 20.09 7.22
N LEU A 353 -4.60 20.68 7.09
CA LEU A 353 -5.80 19.97 6.65
C LEU A 353 -5.69 19.54 5.18
N LEU A 354 -5.21 20.41 4.29
CA LEU A 354 -4.96 20.07 2.88
C LEU A 354 -3.97 18.91 2.76
N GLN A 355 -2.86 18.95 3.51
CA GLN A 355 -1.90 17.85 3.56
C GLN A 355 -2.55 16.56 4.04
N TRP A 356 -3.42 16.62 5.05
CA TRP A 356 -4.17 15.46 5.51
C TRP A 356 -5.14 14.94 4.43
N ILE A 357 -5.86 15.81 3.70
CA ILE A 357 -6.79 15.39 2.64
C ILE A 357 -6.05 14.61 1.55
N ILE A 358 -4.90 15.13 1.10
CA ILE A 358 -4.08 14.50 0.05
C ILE A 358 -3.47 13.19 0.56
N SER A 359 -2.81 13.21 1.71
CA SER A 359 -2.10 12.04 2.26
C SER A 359 -3.05 10.92 2.75
N SER A 360 -4.26 11.27 3.17
CA SER A 360 -5.27 10.29 3.57
C SER A 360 -5.99 9.63 2.39
N ASN A 361 -5.86 10.18 1.18
CA ASN A 361 -6.41 9.54 -0.01
C ASN A 361 -5.61 8.26 -0.32
N ARG A 362 -6.29 7.12 -0.16
CA ARG A 362 -5.67 5.79 -0.34
C ARG A 362 -5.76 5.28 -1.77
N SER A 363 -6.57 5.95 -2.57
CA SER A 363 -6.80 5.62 -3.96
C SER A 363 -5.75 6.28 -4.83
N HIS A 364 -5.07 5.52 -5.69
CA HIS A 364 -4.26 6.11 -6.74
C HIS A 364 -5.20 6.54 -7.87
N ILE A 365 -5.40 7.86 -7.98
CA ILE A 365 -6.29 8.50 -8.95
C ILE A 365 -5.41 9.22 -9.96
N VAL A 366 -5.54 8.86 -11.24
CA VAL A 366 -4.74 9.43 -12.33
C VAL A 366 -5.67 9.91 -13.42
N LYS A 367 -5.60 11.18 -13.80
CA LYS A 367 -6.38 11.70 -14.93
C LYS A 367 -5.95 11.01 -16.23
N LEU A 368 -6.92 10.54 -17.00
CA LEU A 368 -6.67 9.97 -18.32
C LEU A 368 -6.35 11.09 -19.31
N PRO A 369 -5.25 10.99 -20.07
CA PRO A 369 -5.00 11.90 -21.19
C PRO A 369 -6.07 11.69 -22.26
N SER A 370 -6.36 12.73 -23.05
CA SER A 370 -7.45 12.71 -24.05
C SER A 370 -7.35 11.54 -25.04
N SER A 371 -6.15 11.06 -25.35
CA SER A 371 -5.91 9.90 -26.21
C SER A 371 -6.35 8.56 -25.62
N ARG A 372 -6.48 8.47 -24.29
CA ARG A 372 -6.85 7.25 -23.55
C ARG A 372 -8.22 7.31 -22.91
N GLN A 373 -8.97 8.41 -23.09
CA GLN A 373 -10.32 8.53 -22.57
C GLN A 373 -11.29 7.55 -23.27
N LEU A 374 -12.25 7.05 -22.49
CA LEU A 374 -13.35 6.24 -23.01
C LEU A 374 -14.33 7.17 -23.69
N LYS A 375 -14.40 7.10 -25.03
CA LYS A 375 -15.14 8.09 -25.82
C LYS A 375 -16.63 8.09 -25.52
N PHE A 376 -17.19 6.91 -25.25
CA PHE A 376 -18.60 6.74 -24.93
C PHE A 376 -19.02 7.36 -23.58
N MET A 377 -18.07 7.77 -22.72
CA MET A 377 -18.41 8.36 -21.42
C MET A 377 -18.73 9.85 -21.50
N HIS A 378 -18.34 10.54 -22.58
CA HIS A 378 -18.67 11.96 -22.85
C HIS A 378 -18.38 12.93 -21.71
N THR A 379 -17.30 12.71 -20.97
CA THR A 379 -16.73 13.68 -20.01
C THR A 379 -15.23 13.75 -20.19
N SER A 380 -14.64 14.93 -20.00
CA SER A 380 -13.19 15.16 -19.98
C SER A 380 -12.56 14.79 -18.64
N HIS A 381 -13.36 14.63 -17.58
CA HIS A 381 -12.93 14.29 -16.22
C HIS A 381 -13.02 12.79 -15.98
N GLN A 382 -12.16 12.06 -16.69
CA GLN A 382 -12.02 10.62 -16.55
C GLN A 382 -10.72 10.30 -15.82
N PHE A 383 -10.82 9.51 -14.76
CA PHE A 383 -9.68 9.11 -13.96
C PHE A 383 -9.58 7.59 -13.95
N LEU A 384 -8.35 7.09 -14.10
CA LEU A 384 -8.01 5.73 -13.69
C LEU A 384 -7.97 5.72 -12.16
N LEU A 385 -8.65 4.73 -11.58
CA LEU A 385 -8.79 4.57 -10.14
C LEU A 385 -8.26 3.20 -9.73
N LEU A 386 -7.18 3.20 -8.97
CA LEU A 386 -6.63 2.02 -8.32
C LEU A 386 -6.82 2.20 -6.82
N SER A 387 -7.92 1.64 -6.30
CA SER A 387 -8.36 1.83 -4.91
C SER A 387 -8.12 0.61 -4.02
N SER A 388 -7.78 -0.53 -4.61
CA SER A 388 -7.75 -1.80 -3.87
C SER A 388 -6.36 -2.10 -3.31
N PRO A 389 -6.25 -2.51 -2.03
CA PRO A 389 -5.01 -3.09 -1.49
C PRO A 389 -4.43 -4.20 -2.38
N PRO A 390 -3.09 -4.37 -2.45
CA PRO A 390 -2.46 -5.49 -3.13
C PRO A 390 -3.04 -6.85 -2.71
N ALA A 391 -3.29 -7.05 -1.41
CA ALA A 391 -3.90 -8.30 -0.91
C ALA A 391 -5.35 -8.50 -1.41
N LYS A 392 -6.15 -7.43 -1.50
CA LYS A 392 -7.52 -7.51 -2.04
C LYS A 392 -7.49 -7.74 -3.55
N GLU A 393 -6.61 -7.05 -4.27
CA GLU A 393 -6.40 -7.24 -5.71
C GLU A 393 -5.90 -8.66 -6.02
N ALA A 394 -5.02 -9.25 -5.20
CA ALA A 394 -4.58 -10.64 -5.34
C ALA A 394 -5.74 -11.64 -5.17
N ARG A 395 -6.61 -11.42 -4.16
CA ARG A 395 -7.84 -12.22 -3.99
C ARG A 395 -8.79 -12.05 -5.17
N PHE A 396 -9.01 -10.81 -5.61
CA PHE A 396 -9.83 -10.49 -6.77
C PHE A 396 -9.31 -11.18 -8.04
N ARG A 397 -8.00 -11.14 -8.29
CA ARG A 397 -7.35 -11.81 -9.43
C ARG A 397 -7.54 -13.32 -9.41
N THR A 398 -7.45 -13.92 -8.22
CA THR A 398 -7.69 -15.35 -8.05
C THR A 398 -9.15 -15.70 -8.34
N ALA A 399 -10.10 -14.94 -7.77
CA ALA A 399 -11.52 -15.10 -8.04
C ALA A 399 -11.84 -14.89 -9.53
N ARG A 400 -11.20 -13.92 -10.20
CA ARG A 400 -11.34 -13.66 -11.63
C ARG A 400 -10.88 -14.82 -12.49
N LYS A 401 -9.75 -15.47 -12.14
CA LYS A 401 -9.28 -16.67 -12.84
C LYS A 401 -10.24 -17.84 -12.69
N LEU A 402 -10.91 -17.95 -11.54
CA LEU A 402 -11.82 -19.06 -11.24
C LEU A 402 -13.22 -18.87 -11.84
N HIS A 403 -13.76 -17.65 -11.77
CA HIS A 403 -15.17 -17.38 -12.07
C HIS A 403 -15.38 -16.46 -13.29
N GLY A 404 -14.30 -15.91 -13.86
CA GLY A 404 -14.39 -14.82 -14.83
C GLY A 404 -14.75 -13.49 -14.18
N SER A 405 -14.87 -12.46 -15.02
CA SER A 405 -15.29 -11.13 -14.60
C SER A 405 -15.96 -10.38 -15.73
N THR A 406 -16.77 -9.38 -15.37
CA THR A 406 -17.39 -8.43 -16.29
C THR A 406 -17.24 -7.01 -15.74
N PHE A 407 -17.73 -6.01 -16.47
CA PHE A 407 -17.77 -4.63 -16.01
C PHE A 407 -19.19 -4.23 -15.58
N ALA A 408 -19.28 -3.34 -14.59
CA ALA A 408 -20.53 -2.71 -14.16
C ALA A 408 -20.28 -1.33 -13.55
N PHE A 409 -21.28 -0.47 -13.63
CA PHE A 409 -21.28 0.86 -13.06
C PHE A 409 -21.82 0.88 -11.63
N HIS A 410 -21.33 1.84 -10.85
CA HIS A 410 -21.84 2.20 -9.53
C HIS A 410 -21.88 3.73 -9.40
N GLY A 411 -23.05 4.27 -9.13
CA GLY A 411 -23.24 5.70 -8.85
C GLY A 411 -23.55 5.92 -7.38
N SER A 412 -23.12 7.06 -6.85
CA SER A 412 -23.39 7.49 -5.49
C SER A 412 -23.38 9.01 -5.42
N HIS A 413 -24.18 9.56 -4.50
CA HIS A 413 -24.18 10.97 -4.15
C HIS A 413 -22.78 11.48 -3.76
N ILE A 414 -22.51 12.76 -4.07
CA ILE A 414 -21.18 13.37 -3.93
C ILE A 414 -20.62 13.28 -2.50
N GLU A 415 -21.50 13.47 -1.49
CA GLU A 415 -21.12 13.46 -0.08
C GLU A 415 -20.58 12.12 0.43
N ASN A 416 -20.80 11.02 -0.29
CA ASN A 416 -20.32 9.70 0.12
C ASN A 416 -18.89 9.41 -0.39
N TRP A 417 -18.38 10.14 -1.39
CA TRP A 417 -17.08 9.78 -2.01
C TRP A 417 -15.88 10.05 -1.12
N HIS A 418 -15.97 10.98 -0.16
CA HIS A 418 -14.96 11.16 0.89
C HIS A 418 -14.66 9.83 1.59
N SER A 419 -15.71 9.07 1.91
CA SER A 419 -15.59 7.77 2.55
C SER A 419 -15.28 6.66 1.55
N ILE A 420 -15.98 6.60 0.42
CA ILE A 420 -15.78 5.53 -0.59
C ILE A 420 -14.34 5.50 -1.10
N LEU A 421 -13.69 6.65 -1.34
CA LEU A 421 -12.30 6.68 -1.82
C LEU A 421 -11.27 6.23 -0.79
N ARG A 422 -11.60 6.31 0.50
CA ARG A 422 -10.69 5.94 1.60
C ARG A 422 -10.96 4.55 2.19
N ASN A 423 -12.22 4.12 2.17
CA ASN A 423 -12.68 2.85 2.74
C ASN A 423 -13.03 1.80 1.68
N GLY A 424 -13.10 2.18 0.40
CA GLY A 424 -13.57 1.35 -0.70
C GLY A 424 -15.09 1.25 -0.78
N LEU A 425 -15.59 0.61 -1.84
CA LEU A 425 -16.98 0.20 -1.91
C LEU A 425 -17.24 -0.96 -0.95
N VAL A 426 -18.26 -0.80 -0.10
CA VAL A 426 -18.63 -1.74 0.95
C VAL A 426 -20.08 -2.15 0.82
N ASN A 427 -20.38 -3.36 1.29
CA ASN A 427 -21.76 -3.79 1.48
C ASN A 427 -22.40 -3.02 2.65
N ALA A 428 -23.15 -1.97 2.32
CA ALA A 428 -23.79 -1.09 3.29
C ALA A 428 -25.16 -1.57 3.79
N SER A 429 -25.69 -2.69 3.27
CA SER A 429 -27.05 -3.12 3.61
C SER A 429 -27.22 -3.41 5.11
N TYR A 430 -28.30 -2.90 5.68
CA TYR A 430 -28.66 -2.95 7.10
C TYR A 430 -27.63 -2.28 8.04
N THR A 431 -26.85 -1.34 7.52
CA THR A 431 -25.94 -0.51 8.32
C THR A 431 -26.38 0.96 8.31
N LYS A 432 -25.76 1.78 9.15
CA LYS A 432 -25.97 3.25 9.15
C LYS A 432 -25.60 3.93 7.82
N LEU A 433 -24.83 3.26 6.96
CA LEU A 433 -24.42 3.77 5.65
C LEU A 433 -25.48 3.54 4.55
N GLN A 434 -26.51 2.72 4.82
CA GLN A 434 -27.54 2.42 3.84
C GLN A 434 -28.37 3.66 3.50
N LEU A 435 -28.26 4.14 2.26
CA LEU A 435 -29.10 5.23 1.73
C LEU A 435 -30.38 4.69 1.06
N HIS A 436 -30.23 3.65 0.24
CA HIS A 436 -31.31 3.01 -0.48
C HIS A 436 -31.58 1.62 0.09
N GLY A 437 -32.83 1.15 0.04
CA GLY A 437 -33.23 -0.16 0.57
C GLY A 437 -32.50 -1.33 -0.12
N ALA A 438 -32.44 -2.47 0.56
CA ALA A 438 -31.84 -3.71 0.07
C ALA A 438 -32.89 -4.62 -0.64
N ALA A 439 -33.64 -4.06 -1.61
CA ALA A 439 -34.81 -4.71 -2.23
C ALA A 439 -34.51 -6.04 -2.95
N TYR A 440 -33.26 -6.23 -3.37
CA TYR A 440 -32.77 -7.40 -4.11
C TYR A 440 -31.71 -8.16 -3.31
N GLY A 441 -31.72 -7.99 -1.99
CA GLY A 441 -30.76 -8.63 -1.09
C GLY A 441 -29.62 -7.74 -0.63
N LYS A 442 -28.80 -8.30 0.27
CA LYS A 442 -27.68 -7.61 0.91
C LYS A 442 -26.46 -7.59 -0.01
N GLY A 443 -25.98 -6.41 -0.38
CA GLY A 443 -24.78 -6.30 -1.22
C GLY A 443 -24.49 -4.90 -1.74
N ILE A 444 -23.43 -4.82 -2.53
CA ILE A 444 -23.07 -3.65 -3.34
C ILE A 444 -23.92 -3.68 -4.60
N TYR A 445 -24.69 -2.62 -4.81
CA TYR A 445 -25.56 -2.46 -5.96
C TYR A 445 -24.80 -1.90 -7.16
N LEU A 446 -24.92 -2.57 -8.30
CA LEU A 446 -24.21 -2.31 -9.54
C LEU A 446 -25.19 -2.42 -10.72
N SER A 447 -24.86 -1.84 -11.87
CA SER A 447 -25.65 -1.99 -13.09
C SER A 447 -24.74 -2.10 -14.31
N PRO A 448 -25.03 -2.98 -15.29
CA PRO A 448 -24.31 -2.96 -16.55
C PRO A 448 -24.67 -1.73 -17.40
N ILE A 449 -25.79 -1.05 -17.09
CA ILE A 449 -26.32 0.13 -17.79
C ILE A 449 -25.93 1.41 -17.02
N SER A 450 -25.28 2.35 -17.71
CA SER A 450 -24.81 3.62 -17.13
C SER A 450 -25.92 4.46 -16.52
N SER A 451 -27.05 4.64 -17.24
CA SER A 451 -28.15 5.51 -16.84
C SER A 451 -28.81 5.10 -15.52
N ILE A 452 -28.86 3.81 -15.21
CA ILE A 452 -29.34 3.31 -13.91
C ILE A 452 -28.42 3.82 -12.81
N SER A 453 -27.11 3.60 -12.93
CA SER A 453 -26.14 4.07 -11.92
C SER A 453 -26.10 5.59 -11.82
N PHE A 454 -26.22 6.30 -12.94
CA PHE A 454 -26.29 7.76 -12.98
C PHE A 454 -27.47 8.31 -12.17
N GLY A 455 -28.63 7.64 -12.21
CA GLY A 455 -29.79 7.97 -11.37
C GLY A 455 -29.50 7.90 -9.86
N TYR A 456 -28.56 7.06 -9.43
CA TYR A 456 -28.11 6.94 -8.04
C TYR A 456 -26.95 7.87 -7.68
N SER A 457 -26.39 8.61 -8.65
CA SER A 457 -25.34 9.59 -8.40
C SER A 457 -25.86 10.88 -7.76
N GLY A 458 -27.18 11.07 -7.69
CA GLY A 458 -27.83 12.25 -7.13
C GLY A 458 -27.58 13.53 -7.94
N LYS A 459 -28.49 14.50 -7.88
CA LYS A 459 -28.19 15.88 -8.28
C LYS A 459 -27.81 16.64 -7.02
N SER A 460 -26.61 17.20 -6.99
CA SER A 460 -26.20 18.01 -5.86
C SER A 460 -25.86 19.42 -6.35
N PHE A 461 -26.62 20.41 -5.87
CA PHE A 461 -26.37 21.82 -6.17
C PHE A 461 -25.27 22.32 -5.26
N TRP A 462 -24.07 22.50 -5.82
CA TRP A 462 -22.92 23.07 -5.11
C TRP A 462 -22.44 24.29 -5.87
N SER A 463 -22.23 25.39 -5.15
CA SER A 463 -21.61 26.60 -5.68
C SER A 463 -20.28 26.86 -4.98
N PHE A 464 -19.35 25.92 -5.08
CA PHE A 464 -17.98 26.15 -4.62
C PHE A 464 -17.19 26.82 -5.74
N PHE A 465 -16.93 28.13 -5.62
CA PHE A 465 -16.25 28.94 -6.63
C PHE A 465 -14.71 28.75 -6.67
N LEU A 466 -14.17 27.84 -5.85
CA LEU A 466 -12.72 27.69 -5.61
C LEU A 466 -12.09 26.44 -6.27
N CYS A 467 -12.84 25.58 -6.97
CA CYS A 467 -12.27 24.43 -7.68
C CYS A 467 -12.01 24.72 -9.17
N THR A 468 -10.96 24.12 -9.74
CA THR A 468 -10.66 24.19 -11.18
C THR A 468 -11.69 23.42 -12.02
N ILE A 469 -12.29 22.38 -11.45
CA ILE A 469 -13.50 21.75 -11.99
C ILE A 469 -14.70 22.60 -11.52
N PRO A 470 -15.51 23.17 -12.41
CA PRO A 470 -16.74 23.83 -12.02
C PRO A 470 -17.72 22.79 -11.48
N LEU A 471 -17.71 22.56 -10.17
CA LEU A 471 -18.52 21.53 -9.52
C LEU A 471 -20.00 21.89 -9.37
N LYS A 472 -20.53 22.73 -10.26
CA LYS A 472 -21.96 22.97 -10.34
C LYS A 472 -22.61 21.69 -10.87
N LEU A 473 -23.51 21.09 -10.08
CA LEU A 473 -24.38 19.97 -10.47
C LEU A 473 -23.64 18.77 -11.06
N THR A 474 -22.74 18.20 -10.26
CA THR A 474 -21.84 17.15 -10.72
C THR A 474 -22.31 15.73 -10.38
N HIS A 475 -22.24 14.84 -11.36
CA HIS A 475 -22.50 13.41 -11.17
C HIS A 475 -21.19 12.64 -11.09
N PHE A 476 -21.15 11.69 -10.18
CA PHE A 476 -19.98 10.87 -9.91
C PHE A 476 -20.33 9.41 -10.11
N MET A 477 -19.46 8.69 -10.82
CA MET A 477 -19.72 7.29 -11.13
C MET A 477 -18.41 6.51 -11.23
N PHE A 478 -18.42 5.31 -10.65
CA PHE A 478 -17.37 4.32 -10.88
C PHE A 478 -17.78 3.35 -11.99
N LEU A 479 -16.78 2.94 -12.78
CA LEU A 479 -16.83 1.70 -13.54
C LEU A 479 -15.91 0.69 -12.85
N SER A 480 -16.49 -0.45 -12.50
CA SER A 480 -15.85 -1.51 -11.72
C SER A 480 -15.76 -2.80 -12.52
N THR A 481 -14.69 -3.56 -12.30
CA THR A 481 -14.65 -4.98 -12.66
C THR A 481 -15.33 -5.78 -11.54
N VAL A 482 -16.23 -6.69 -11.92
CA VAL A 482 -17.05 -7.49 -11.00
C VAL A 482 -16.87 -8.96 -11.32
N ILE A 483 -16.62 -9.78 -10.30
CA ILE A 483 -16.46 -11.23 -10.46
C ILE A 483 -17.81 -11.86 -10.78
N THR A 484 -17.84 -12.73 -11.81
CA THR A 484 -19.05 -13.43 -12.26
C THR A 484 -19.25 -14.76 -11.54
N SER A 485 -19.03 -14.77 -10.21
CA SER A 485 -19.30 -15.92 -9.34
C SER A 485 -20.80 -16.16 -9.20
N LYS A 486 -21.18 -17.36 -8.73
CA LYS A 486 -22.57 -17.71 -8.39
C LYS A 486 -23.24 -16.77 -7.37
N ASP A 487 -22.44 -16.08 -6.55
CA ASP A 487 -22.93 -15.16 -5.53
C ASP A 487 -23.35 -13.79 -6.10
N LEU A 488 -23.00 -13.48 -7.36
CA LEU A 488 -23.43 -12.25 -8.02
C LEU A 488 -24.89 -12.40 -8.44
N GLN A 489 -25.78 -11.72 -7.73
CA GLN A 489 -27.22 -11.78 -7.98
C GLN A 489 -27.57 -10.79 -9.09
N LYS A 490 -28.25 -11.26 -10.15
CA LYS A 490 -28.64 -10.43 -11.31
C LYS A 490 -30.15 -10.36 -11.41
N HIS A 491 -30.73 -9.19 -11.17
CA HIS A 491 -32.14 -8.90 -11.31
C HIS A 491 -32.34 -7.95 -12.51
N GLY A 492 -32.31 -8.54 -13.72
CA GLY A 492 -32.24 -7.77 -14.96
C GLY A 492 -30.97 -6.92 -15.02
N ASN A 493 -31.15 -5.60 -15.07
CA ASN A 493 -30.06 -4.62 -15.12
C ASN A 493 -29.62 -4.13 -13.72
N ILE A 494 -30.15 -4.70 -12.63
CA ILE A 494 -29.72 -4.38 -11.26
C ILE A 494 -29.01 -5.60 -10.70
N TRP A 495 -27.74 -5.43 -10.37
CA TRP A 495 -26.89 -6.50 -9.85
C TRP A 495 -26.51 -6.22 -8.40
N VAL A 496 -26.48 -7.27 -7.59
CA VAL A 496 -26.15 -7.20 -6.17
C VAL A 496 -24.98 -8.13 -5.89
N CYS A 497 -23.86 -7.54 -5.48
CA CYS A 497 -22.64 -8.28 -5.12
C CYS A 497 -22.49 -8.31 -3.59
N PRO A 498 -22.77 -9.44 -2.91
CA PRO A 498 -22.69 -9.53 -1.45
C PRO A 498 -21.25 -9.47 -0.93
N ILE A 499 -20.28 -9.93 -1.72
CA ILE A 499 -18.86 -10.04 -1.37
C ILE A 499 -18.11 -8.80 -1.88
N SER A 500 -17.66 -7.93 -0.98
CA SER A 500 -16.94 -6.69 -1.34
C SER A 500 -15.62 -6.95 -2.09
N ASP A 501 -14.98 -8.10 -1.85
CA ASP A 501 -13.76 -8.53 -2.53
C ASP A 501 -13.99 -8.97 -3.99
N HIS A 502 -15.25 -9.12 -4.42
CA HIS A 502 -15.62 -9.43 -5.81
C HIS A 502 -15.89 -8.17 -6.64
N VAL A 503 -15.70 -6.97 -6.07
CA VAL A 503 -15.86 -5.69 -6.76
C VAL A 503 -14.55 -4.92 -6.68
N CYS A 504 -14.03 -4.53 -7.84
CA CYS A 504 -12.82 -3.73 -7.92
C CYS A 504 -13.03 -2.53 -8.85
N THR A 505 -12.89 -1.33 -8.31
CA THR A 505 -13.08 -0.09 -9.08
C THR A 505 -11.91 0.10 -10.05
N ARG A 506 -12.19 0.65 -11.24
CA ARG A 506 -11.17 0.83 -12.31
C ARG A 506 -11.15 2.25 -12.84
N PHE A 507 -12.32 2.83 -13.05
CA PHE A 507 -12.42 4.20 -13.52
C PHE A 507 -13.34 5.00 -12.61
N PHE A 508 -13.08 6.29 -12.58
CA PHE A 508 -13.89 7.29 -11.92
C PHE A 508 -14.21 8.40 -12.89
N PHE A 509 -15.49 8.70 -13.03
CA PHE A 509 -16.00 9.71 -13.93
C PHE A 509 -16.68 10.80 -13.13
N VAL A 510 -16.37 12.04 -13.49
CA VAL A 510 -17.02 13.24 -12.97
C VAL A 510 -17.69 13.93 -14.15
N TYR A 511 -18.97 14.26 -14.01
CA TYR A 511 -19.75 14.94 -15.03
C TYR A 511 -20.04 16.35 -14.57
N GLU A 512 -19.85 17.33 -15.44
CA GLU A 512 -20.28 18.71 -15.21
C GLU A 512 -21.79 18.86 -15.45
N ASP A 513 -22.38 19.97 -14.99
CA ASP A 513 -23.81 20.26 -15.20
C ASP A 513 -24.21 20.09 -16.67
N GLY A 514 -25.36 19.43 -16.90
CA GLY A 514 -25.88 19.16 -18.24
C GLY A 514 -25.13 18.10 -19.05
N GLN A 515 -23.96 17.62 -18.60
CA GLN A 515 -23.29 16.48 -19.23
C GLN A 515 -23.91 15.18 -18.73
N VAL A 516 -24.53 14.44 -19.64
CA VAL A 516 -24.93 13.05 -19.41
C VAL A 516 -24.17 12.18 -20.41
N GLY A 517 -23.56 11.10 -19.92
CA GLY A 517 -23.02 10.07 -20.82
C GLY A 517 -24.14 9.46 -21.67
N ASP A 518 -23.78 8.65 -22.67
CA ASP A 518 -24.78 7.97 -23.49
C ASP A 518 -25.74 7.18 -22.59
N ALA A 519 -27.04 7.48 -22.68
CA ALA A 519 -28.07 6.91 -21.78
C ALA A 519 -28.19 5.38 -21.89
N ASN A 520 -27.66 4.81 -22.96
CA ASN A 520 -27.74 3.40 -23.33
C ASN A 520 -26.40 2.66 -23.25
N ILE A 521 -25.38 3.19 -22.55
CA ILE A 521 -24.10 2.45 -22.42
C ILE A 521 -24.37 1.17 -21.66
N ASN A 522 -24.16 0.05 -22.34
CA ASN A 522 -24.22 -1.28 -21.77
C ASN A 522 -22.83 -1.90 -21.79
N THR A 523 -22.27 -2.11 -20.60
CA THR A 523 -20.98 -2.79 -20.39
C THR A 523 -20.96 -4.25 -20.87
N GLN A 524 -22.11 -4.82 -21.25
CA GLN A 524 -22.20 -6.14 -21.85
C GLN A 524 -22.10 -6.10 -23.39
N ASP A 525 -22.09 -4.91 -24.03
CA ASP A 525 -21.74 -4.78 -25.45
C ASP A 525 -20.24 -5.06 -25.64
N VAL A 526 -19.92 -5.99 -26.54
CA VAL A 526 -18.56 -6.39 -26.89
C VAL A 526 -17.69 -5.20 -27.33
N ARG A 527 -18.26 -4.21 -28.01
CA ARG A 527 -17.54 -2.99 -28.44
C ARG A 527 -17.11 -2.16 -27.23
N ILE A 528 -18.01 -1.97 -26.27
CA ILE A 528 -17.74 -1.25 -25.02
C ILE A 528 -16.68 -1.99 -24.20
N GLN A 529 -16.81 -3.32 -24.07
CA GLN A 529 -15.81 -4.13 -23.36
C GLN A 529 -14.42 -4.04 -23.99
N LYS A 530 -14.33 -4.14 -25.32
CA LYS A 530 -13.06 -4.00 -26.05
C LYS A 530 -12.43 -2.64 -25.81
N GLU A 531 -13.23 -1.57 -25.81
CA GLU A 531 -12.71 -0.23 -25.56
C GLU A 531 -12.21 -0.06 -24.12
N ILE A 532 -12.96 -0.55 -23.12
CA ILE A 532 -12.53 -0.57 -21.72
C ILE A 532 -11.21 -1.34 -21.58
N LEU A 533 -11.13 -2.54 -22.15
CA LEU A 533 -9.94 -3.39 -22.10
C LEU A 533 -8.75 -2.78 -22.84
N ARG A 534 -8.97 -2.05 -23.94
CA ARG A 534 -7.90 -1.29 -24.62
C ARG A 534 -7.29 -0.25 -23.68
N VAL A 535 -8.14 0.49 -22.95
CA VAL A 535 -7.67 1.54 -22.03
C VAL A 535 -6.97 0.94 -20.81
N ILE A 536 -7.45 -0.19 -20.27
CA ILE A 536 -6.81 -0.89 -19.15
C ILE A 536 -5.51 -1.59 -19.60
N GLY A 537 -5.55 -2.33 -20.72
CA GLY A 537 -4.47 -3.20 -21.21
C GLY A 537 -3.36 -2.50 -22.01
N GLY A 538 -3.58 -1.26 -22.48
CA GLY A 538 -2.55 -0.44 -23.13
C GLY A 538 -1.46 0.10 -22.20
N GLN A 539 -1.22 -0.53 -21.05
CA GLN A 539 -0.02 -0.30 -20.22
C GLN A 539 1.09 -1.33 -20.52
N SER A 540 0.79 -2.40 -21.27
CA SER A 540 1.73 -3.47 -21.60
C SER A 540 2.67 -3.18 -22.78
N THR A 541 2.93 -1.92 -23.11
CA THR A 541 3.85 -1.53 -24.21
C THR A 541 4.80 -0.44 -23.79
#